data_AF-A0AA94WT69-F1
#
_entry.id   AF-A0AA94WT69-F1
#
_cell.length_a   1.000
_cell.length_b   1.000
_cell.length_c   1.000
_cell.angle_alpha   90.00
_cell.angle_beta   90.00
_cell.angle_gamma   90.00
#
_symmetry.space_group_name_H-M   'P 1'
#
loop_
_entity.id
_entity.type
_entity.pdbx_description
1 polymer ?
#
loop_
_entity_poly.entity_id
_entity_poly.type
_entity_poly.pdbx_seq_one_letter_code
_entity_poly.pdbx_strand_id
1 'polypeptide(L)' 'MLLKTLDSHHNCSITKLSDESLKFAYENAKAENLDGDFIQLLETELLKRKEGCLY' A
#
# COMPACT_ATOMS: atom_id res chain seq x y z
N MET A 1 -8.66 -3.11 -33.97
CA MET A 1 -8.73 -2.67 -32.56
C MET A 1 -7.46 -3.14 -31.88
N LEU A 2 -6.56 -2.22 -31.52
CA LEU A 2 -5.30 -2.57 -30.86
C LEU A 2 -5.68 -2.90 -29.41
N LEU A 3 -5.73 -4.20 -29.06
CA LEU A 3 -5.71 -4.60 -27.66
C LEU A 3 -4.40 -4.05 -27.10
N LYS A 4 -4.46 -2.90 -26.43
CA LYS A 4 -3.41 -2.52 -25.50
C LYS A 4 -3.51 -3.56 -24.39
N THR A 5 -2.73 -4.63 -24.51
CA THR A 5 -2.35 -5.43 -23.36
C THR A 5 -1.93 -4.43 -22.30
N LEU A 6 -2.78 -4.27 -21.29
CA LEU A 6 -2.44 -3.52 -20.09
C LEU A 6 -1.22 -4.26 -19.57
N ASP A 7 -0.03 -3.71 -19.81
CA ASP A 7 1.19 -4.23 -19.23
C ASP A 7 0.86 -4.47 -17.76
N SER A 8 1.05 -5.70 -17.30
CA SER A 8 0.79 -6.06 -15.92
C SER A 8 1.73 -5.20 -15.09
N HIS A 9 1.28 -4.01 -14.70
CA HIS A 9 2.02 -3.09 -13.86
C HIS A 9 2.04 -3.74 -12.47
N HIS A 10 2.90 -4.74 -12.32
CA HIS A 10 3.33 -5.37 -11.07
C HIS A 10 4.06 -4.36 -10.15
N ASN A 11 3.86 -3.06 -10.36
CA ASN A 11 4.66 -1.98 -9.79
C ASN A 11 3.95 -1.17 -8.71
N CYS A 12 2.66 -1.39 -8.44
CA CYS A 12 2.01 -0.85 -7.24
C CYS A 12 2.20 -1.80 -6.05
N SER A 13 3.45 -2.14 -5.74
CA SER A 13 3.76 -2.79 -4.46
C SER A 13 3.67 -1.74 -3.36
N ILE A 14 2.95 -2.03 -2.28
CA ILE A 14 2.83 -1.16 -1.10
C ILE A 14 4.21 -0.71 -0.56
N THR A 15 5.22 -1.58 -0.71
CA THR A 15 6.61 -1.32 -0.32
C THR A 15 7.27 -0.17 -1.09
N LYS A 16 6.72 0.22 -2.25
CA LYS A 16 7.24 1.33 -3.08
C LYS A 16 6.57 2.67 -2.78
N LEU A 17 5.54 2.70 -1.94
CA LEU A 17 4.92 3.96 -1.53
C LEU A 17 5.91 4.77 -0.69
N SER A 18 5.91 6.09 -0.83
CA SER A 18 6.56 6.97 0.15
C SER A 18 5.86 6.86 1.50
N ASP A 19 6.53 7.24 2.59
CA ASP A 19 5.93 7.21 3.93
C ASP A 19 4.65 8.05 4.01
N GLU A 20 4.64 9.19 3.32
CA GLU A 20 3.49 10.09 3.23
C GLU A 20 2.31 9.43 2.50
N SER A 21 2.56 8.81 1.33
CA SER A 21 1.51 8.12 0.57
C SER A 21 0.97 6.89 1.30
N LEU A 22 1.84 6.15 1.98
CA LEU A 22 1.45 4.98 2.77
C LEU A 22 0.58 5.37 3.97
N LYS A 23 0.98 6.43 4.69
CA LYS A 23 0.19 6.97 5.80
C LYS A 23 -1.15 7.52 5.32
N PHE A 24 -1.16 8.26 4.22
CA PHE A 24 -2.39 8.77 3.61
C PHE A 24 -3.34 7.61 3.23
N ALA A 25 -2.84 6.55 2.63
CA ALA A 25 -3.64 5.39 2.27
C ALA A 25 -4.25 4.69 3.51
N TYR A 26 -3.48 4.52 4.59
CA TYR A 26 -3.96 3.92 5.84
C TYR A 26 -5.09 4.74 6.49
N GLU A 27 -4.91 6.05 6.63
CA GLU A 27 -5.93 6.91 7.27
C GLU A 27 -7.23 6.95 6.46
N ASN A 28 -7.14 7.06 5.12
CA ASN A 28 -8.33 7.03 4.28
C ASN A 28 -9.02 5.67 4.28
N ALA A 29 -8.25 4.57 4.27
CA ALA A 29 -8.83 3.23 4.33
C ALA A 29 -9.65 3.01 5.62
N LYS A 30 -9.19 3.56 6.74
CA LYS A 30 -9.96 3.56 8.00
C LYS A 30 -11.18 4.48 7.96
N ALA A 31 -11.04 5.68 7.41
CA ALA A 31 -12.13 6.65 7.32
C ALA A 31 -13.29 6.14 6.44
N GLU A 32 -12.96 5.48 5.33
CA GLU A 32 -13.91 4.89 4.39
C GLU A 32 -14.38 3.48 4.81
N ASN A 33 -13.91 2.97 5.95
CA ASN A 33 -14.20 1.63 6.47
C ASN A 33 -14.01 0.54 5.40
N LEU A 34 -12.85 0.59 4.74
CA LEU A 34 -12.45 -0.41 3.74
C LEU A 34 -12.20 -1.77 4.39
N ASP A 35 -11.93 -2.76 3.53
CA ASP A 35 -11.63 -4.13 3.94
C ASP A 35 -10.54 -4.21 5.03
N GLY A 36 -10.80 -5.04 6.04
CA GLY A 36 -9.93 -5.17 7.20
C GLY A 36 -8.55 -5.75 6.88
N ASP A 37 -8.47 -6.69 5.95
CA ASP A 37 -7.20 -7.29 5.54
C ASP A 37 -6.34 -6.27 4.80
N PHE A 38 -6.98 -5.42 3.98
CA PHE A 38 -6.31 -4.30 3.32
C PHE A 38 -5.75 -3.27 4.31
N ILE A 39 -6.54 -2.89 5.33
CA ILE A 39 -6.08 -1.98 6.39
C ILE A 39 -4.91 -2.60 7.17
N GLN A 40 -4.99 -3.88 7.51
CA GLN A 40 -3.94 -4.60 8.23
C GLN A 40 -2.63 -4.68 7.41
N LEU A 41 -2.73 -4.82 6.09
CA LEU A 41 -1.59 -4.81 5.18
C LEU A 41 -0.88 -3.43 5.18
N LEU A 42 -1.64 -2.32 5.20
CA LEU A 42 -1.11 -0.97 5.32
C LEU A 42 -0.44 -0.72 6.69
N GLU A 43 -1.08 -1.17 7.76
CA GLU A 43 -0.56 -1.06 9.12
C GLU A 43 0.76 -1.82 9.30
N THR A 44 0.82 -3.04 8.76
CA THR A 44 2.02 -3.88 8.80
C THR A 44 3.21 -3.21 8.12
N GLU A 45 3.01 -2.62 6.95
CA GLU A 45 4.06 -1.91 6.23
C GLU A 45 4.51 -0.64 6.99
N LEU A 46 3.58 0.10 7.61
CA LEU A 46 3.92 1.26 8.46
C LEU A 46 4.75 0.87 9.68
N LEU A 47 4.41 -0.24 10.34
CA LEU A 47 5.14 -0.77 11.49
C LEU A 47 6.56 -1.18 11.11
N LYS A 48 6.73 -1.92 10.00
CA LYS A 48 8.06 -2.30 9.48
C LYS A 48 8.99 -1.12 9.29
N ARG A 49 8.47 0.02 8.80
CA ARG A 49 9.26 1.25 8.58
C ARG A 49 9.60 1.97 9.88
N LYS A 50 8.67 2.01 10.85
CA LYS A 50 8.91 2.61 12.17
C LYS A 50 9.91 1.84 13.00
N GLU A 51 9.86 0.52 12.93
CA GLU A 51 10.80 -0.36 13.61
C GLU A 51 12.17 -0.40 12.93
N GLY A 52 12.33 0.33 11.81
CA GLY A 52 13.58 0.45 11.07
C GLY A 52 14.15 -0.92 10.72
N CYS A 53 13.28 -1.83 10.26
CA CYS A 53 13.52 -3.27 10.31
C CYS A 53 14.96 -3.64 9.95
N LEU A 54 15.69 -3.96 11.01
CA LEU A 54 16.97 -4.67 11.06
C LEU A 54 16.82 -5.99 10.28
N TYR A 55 17.10 -5.94 8.98
CA TYR A 55 17.29 -7.13 8.14
C TYR A 55 18.68 -7.08 7.52
#